data_AF-A0A8I3AVI2-F1
#
_entry.id   AF-A0A8I3AVI2-F1
#
_cell.length_a   1.000
_cell.length_b   1.000
_cell.length_c   1.000
_cell.angle_alpha   90.00
_cell.angle_beta   90.00
_cell.angle_gamma   90.00
#
_symmetry.space_group_name_H-M   'P 1'
#
loop_
_entity.id
_entity.type
_entity.pdbx_description
1 polymer ?
#
loop_
_entity_poly.entity_id
_entity_poly.type
_entity_poly.pdbx_seq_one_letter_code
_entity_poly.pdbx_strand_id
1 'polypeptide(L)'
;MAPLAGFTGNPFRSRADMVGAASALINPLHPHKSASGARIRLPIETAAGFDDVAAQLEGFARPLFAVAPLLMTEATAREDPKLLTWINGLSNGVDPLHPEYWGDIGHVDQRMVETESISFTLLSNPDIVLKAMSQTARNNLVAWLSGMNGKRMPENNWRWFRVLSNLALTKVLGVPANDVQTQVDKDFAMLDSFYVGEGWSSDSLWSDGRAQADYYSGSFAMQFAPLLYVYFVGGDSERVTRYRRHANEFATKYWRYFDRDGAAIPFGRSMTYRFAMAAFWAVAALVKLGALSMPVTKGLLLRHLRWWAAPERATMFHTNGCLSIGFLYPNMYQSEDYNSPHARKRFTPPIFHHPPSSLLR
;
A
#
# COMPACT_ATOMS: atom_id res chain seq x y z
N MET A 1 9.33 4.42 -24.53
CA MET A 1 9.58 4.28 -23.08
C MET A 1 10.73 5.22 -22.73
N ALA A 2 10.68 5.93 -21.61
CA ALA A 2 11.60 7.02 -21.31
C ALA A 2 12.04 7.01 -19.83
N PRO A 3 13.27 7.43 -19.51
CA PRO A 3 13.69 7.67 -18.14
C PRO A 3 12.71 8.59 -17.40
N LEU A 4 12.37 8.25 -16.15
CA LEU A 4 11.55 9.10 -15.30
C LEU A 4 12.45 10.03 -14.48
N ALA A 5 12.42 11.33 -14.79
CA ALA A 5 13.21 12.33 -14.08
C ALA A 5 12.93 12.30 -12.56
N GLY A 6 13.98 12.26 -11.75
CA GLY A 6 13.90 12.15 -10.28
C GLY A 6 13.81 10.72 -9.73
N PHE A 7 13.50 9.72 -10.57
CA PHE A 7 13.52 8.30 -10.21
C PHE A 7 14.63 7.53 -10.92
N THR A 8 14.71 7.60 -12.25
CA THR A 8 15.75 6.89 -13.02
C THR A 8 17.12 7.47 -12.70
N GLY A 9 18.08 6.61 -12.37
CA GLY A 9 19.42 6.97 -11.91
C GLY A 9 19.50 7.45 -10.46
N ASN A 10 18.40 7.44 -9.70
CA ASN A 10 18.38 7.91 -8.32
C ASN A 10 19.27 7.02 -7.42
N PRO A 11 20.23 7.59 -6.67
CA PRO A 11 21.18 6.82 -5.88
C PRO A 11 20.61 6.29 -4.57
N PHE A 12 19.46 6.81 -4.11
CA PHE A 12 18.81 6.44 -2.84
C PHE A 12 19.79 6.41 -1.64
N ARG A 13 20.54 7.50 -1.45
CA ARG A 13 21.51 7.67 -0.35
C ARG A 13 20.96 8.53 0.78
N SER A 14 20.07 9.45 0.47
CA SER A 14 19.54 10.43 1.40
C SER A 14 18.02 10.39 1.50
N ARG A 15 17.46 11.01 2.54
CA ARG A 15 16.01 11.23 2.62
C ARG A 15 15.48 12.05 1.44
N ALA A 16 16.25 13.05 0.98
CA ALA A 16 15.85 13.87 -0.17
C ALA A 16 15.73 13.03 -1.45
N ASP A 17 16.65 12.08 -1.67
CA ASP A 17 16.60 11.13 -2.78
C ASP A 17 15.30 10.31 -2.75
N MET A 18 14.93 9.84 -1.56
CA MET A 18 13.69 9.09 -1.35
C MET A 18 12.46 9.95 -1.67
N VAL A 19 12.40 11.17 -1.13
CA VAL A 19 11.29 12.12 -1.36
C VAL A 19 11.17 12.41 -2.85
N GLY A 20 12.27 12.76 -3.50
CA GLY A 20 12.32 13.07 -4.93
C GLY A 20 11.83 11.90 -5.80
N ALA A 21 12.24 10.68 -5.48
CA ALA A 21 11.76 9.47 -6.19
C ALA A 21 10.26 9.23 -5.98
N ALA A 22 9.75 9.37 -4.75
CA ALA A 22 8.32 9.22 -4.48
C ALA A 22 7.49 10.28 -5.21
N SER A 23 7.91 11.54 -5.17
CA SER A 23 7.28 12.63 -5.93
C SER A 23 7.35 12.37 -7.44
N ALA A 24 8.48 11.88 -7.97
CA ALA A 24 8.62 11.53 -9.38
C ALA A 24 7.63 10.46 -9.84
N LEU A 25 7.34 9.46 -9.00
CA LEU A 25 6.35 8.42 -9.30
C LEU A 25 4.90 8.91 -9.24
N ILE A 26 4.60 9.89 -8.38
CA ILE A 26 3.25 10.47 -8.23
C ILE A 26 2.96 11.52 -9.28
N ASN A 27 3.94 12.36 -9.63
CA ASN A 27 3.74 13.53 -10.48
C ASN A 27 3.08 13.24 -11.84
N PRO A 28 3.45 12.16 -12.56
CA PRO A 28 2.79 11.72 -13.79
C PRO A 28 1.29 11.46 -13.67
N LEU A 29 0.77 11.26 -12.46
CA LEU A 29 -0.65 10.96 -12.23
C LEU A 29 -1.53 12.21 -12.18
N HIS A 30 -0.96 13.39 -11.89
CA HIS A 30 -1.75 14.62 -11.75
C HIS A 30 -2.54 15.02 -13.00
N PRO A 31 -1.97 14.94 -14.24
CA PRO A 31 -2.74 15.22 -15.46
C PRO A 31 -3.90 14.24 -15.71
N HIS A 32 -3.91 13.11 -15.01
CA HIS A 32 -4.92 12.06 -15.14
C HIS A 32 -5.96 12.08 -14.02
N LYS A 33 -5.88 13.05 -13.10
CA LYS A 33 -6.91 13.25 -12.08
C LYS A 33 -8.20 13.77 -12.72
N SER A 34 -9.33 13.31 -12.20
CA SER A 34 -10.64 13.86 -12.51
C SER A 34 -10.78 15.30 -12.01
N ALA A 35 -11.83 16.01 -12.45
CA ALA A 35 -12.01 17.44 -12.17
C ALA A 35 -12.04 17.74 -10.67
N SER A 36 -12.71 16.90 -9.87
CA SER A 36 -12.75 17.03 -8.41
C SER A 36 -11.67 16.20 -7.69
N GLY A 37 -10.76 15.56 -8.45
CA GLY A 37 -9.59 14.86 -7.94
C GLY A 37 -9.85 13.54 -7.22
N ALA A 38 -11.09 13.03 -7.22
CA ALA A 38 -11.45 11.77 -6.54
C ALA A 38 -11.07 10.52 -7.34
N ARG A 39 -10.82 10.66 -8.63
CA ARG A 39 -10.58 9.55 -9.55
C ARG A 39 -9.31 9.80 -10.35
N ILE A 40 -8.61 8.74 -10.72
CA ILE A 40 -7.49 8.84 -11.66
C ILE A 40 -7.75 7.89 -12.81
N ARG A 41 -7.82 8.44 -14.03
CA ARG A 41 -8.04 7.68 -15.26
C ARG A 41 -6.83 7.72 -16.17
N LEU A 42 -6.06 6.63 -16.21
CA LEU A 42 -4.98 6.46 -17.19
C LEU A 42 -5.56 6.09 -18.55
N PRO A 43 -4.83 6.35 -19.65
CA PRO A 43 -5.20 5.84 -20.97
C PRO A 43 -5.49 4.33 -20.92
N ILE A 44 -6.62 3.94 -21.52
CA ILE A 44 -7.11 2.56 -21.45
C ILE A 44 -6.22 1.69 -22.34
N GLU A 45 -5.47 0.81 -21.69
CA GLU A 45 -4.63 -0.20 -22.34
C GLU A 45 -5.14 -1.63 -22.04
N THR A 46 -5.94 -1.78 -20.97
CA THR A 46 -6.46 -3.06 -20.47
C THR A 46 -7.84 -2.88 -19.80
N ALA A 47 -8.46 -3.97 -19.37
CA ALA A 47 -9.64 -3.99 -18.51
C ALA A 47 -9.39 -4.95 -17.34
N ALA A 48 -10.23 -4.89 -16.30
CA ALA A 48 -10.19 -5.79 -15.16
C ALA A 48 -11.58 -6.38 -14.88
N GLY A 49 -11.64 -7.43 -14.05
CA GLY A 49 -12.89 -8.08 -13.63
C GLY A 49 -13.84 -7.27 -12.73
N PHE A 50 -13.70 -5.94 -12.69
CA PHE A 50 -14.50 -5.01 -11.89
C PHE A 50 -14.79 -3.73 -12.68
N ASP A 51 -15.74 -2.91 -12.20
CA ASP A 51 -16.20 -1.74 -12.92
C ASP A 51 -15.15 -0.61 -13.05
N ASP A 52 -15.34 0.26 -14.05
CA ASP A 52 -14.38 1.33 -14.35
C ASP A 52 -14.27 2.37 -13.22
N VAL A 53 -15.30 2.57 -12.40
CA VAL A 53 -15.21 3.50 -11.26
C VAL A 53 -14.28 2.91 -10.18
N ALA A 54 -14.38 1.61 -9.90
CA ALA A 54 -13.45 0.93 -9.01
C ALA A 54 -12.01 0.96 -9.55
N ALA A 55 -11.82 0.81 -10.86
CA ALA A 55 -10.51 0.95 -11.50
C ALA A 55 -9.94 2.37 -11.33
N GLN A 56 -10.76 3.40 -11.49
CA GLN A 56 -10.32 4.77 -11.29
C GLN A 56 -10.03 5.10 -9.80
N LEU A 57 -10.79 4.50 -8.87
CA LEU A 57 -10.49 4.54 -7.43
C LEU A 57 -9.15 3.87 -7.14
N GLU A 58 -8.87 2.69 -7.69
CA GLU A 58 -7.56 2.02 -7.58
C GLU A 58 -6.43 2.96 -8.04
N GLY A 59 -6.67 3.70 -9.12
CA GLY A 59 -5.74 4.71 -9.62
C GLY A 59 -5.46 5.85 -8.65
N PHE A 60 -6.45 6.20 -7.82
CA PHE A 60 -6.37 7.23 -6.79
C PHE A 60 -5.79 6.70 -5.47
N ALA A 61 -6.24 5.53 -5.01
CA ALA A 61 -5.98 5.05 -3.66
C ALA A 61 -4.56 4.51 -3.51
N ARG A 62 -4.05 3.72 -4.46
CA ARG A 62 -2.73 3.10 -4.32
C ARG A 62 -1.55 4.09 -4.20
N PRO A 63 -1.55 5.24 -4.91
CA PRO A 63 -0.60 6.32 -4.65
C PRO A 63 -0.60 6.85 -3.22
N LEU A 64 -1.66 6.64 -2.43
CA LEU A 64 -1.72 7.12 -1.06
C LEU A 64 -0.65 6.50 -0.15
N PHE A 65 -0.15 5.30 -0.44
CA PHE A 65 1.02 4.75 0.25
C PHE A 65 2.28 5.62 0.08
N ALA A 66 2.35 6.43 -0.97
CA ALA A 66 3.41 7.40 -1.22
C ALA A 66 3.04 8.82 -0.78
N VAL A 67 1.78 9.23 -0.97
CA VAL A 67 1.29 10.56 -0.55
C VAL A 67 1.30 10.70 0.96
N ALA A 68 0.83 9.69 1.71
CA ALA A 68 0.72 9.76 3.16
C ALA A 68 2.07 10.01 3.84
N PRO A 69 3.17 9.32 3.49
CA PRO A 69 4.48 9.65 4.03
C PRO A 69 5.01 11.00 3.57
N LEU A 70 4.73 11.43 2.33
CA LEU A 70 5.15 12.76 1.83
C LEU A 70 4.50 13.91 2.59
N LEU A 71 3.24 13.78 2.99
CA LEU A 71 2.56 14.75 3.87
C LEU A 71 3.28 14.94 5.22
N MET A 72 4.11 13.98 5.62
CA MET A 72 4.90 14.06 6.86
C MET A 72 6.27 14.71 6.65
N THR A 73 6.67 15.05 5.41
CA THR A 73 8.08 15.25 5.11
C THR A 73 8.67 16.59 5.57
N GLU A 74 7.91 17.68 5.64
CA GLU A 74 8.20 18.95 6.33
C GLU A 74 6.88 19.73 6.56
N ALA A 75 6.89 20.83 7.31
CA ALA A 75 5.68 21.65 7.52
C ALA A 75 5.08 22.16 6.18
N THR A 76 5.93 22.52 5.22
CA THR A 76 5.53 22.98 3.87
C THR A 76 4.87 21.88 3.04
N ALA A 77 5.21 20.60 3.25
CA ALA A 77 4.57 19.48 2.58
C ALA A 77 3.10 19.29 3.02
N ARG A 78 2.75 19.77 4.22
CA ARG A 78 1.36 19.78 4.72
C ARG A 78 0.50 20.85 4.07
N GLU A 79 1.14 21.86 3.48
CA GLU A 79 0.50 22.97 2.79
C GLU A 79 0.64 22.86 1.27
N ASP A 80 1.36 21.84 0.75
CA ASP A 80 1.51 21.63 -0.68
C ASP A 80 0.14 21.42 -1.33
N PRO A 81 -0.32 22.37 -2.18
CA PRO A 81 -1.63 22.27 -2.81
C PRO A 81 -1.80 20.99 -3.62
N LYS A 82 -0.71 20.47 -4.21
CA LYS A 82 -0.73 19.21 -4.98
C LYS A 82 -1.00 18.01 -4.09
N LEU A 83 -0.43 17.97 -2.89
CA LEU A 83 -0.67 16.88 -1.94
C LEU A 83 -2.08 16.99 -1.32
N LEU A 84 -2.54 18.21 -1.03
CA LEU A 84 -3.90 18.45 -0.52
C LEU A 84 -5.00 18.05 -1.51
N THR A 85 -4.74 18.08 -2.82
CA THR A 85 -5.71 17.55 -3.82
C THR A 85 -6.08 16.08 -3.60
N TRP A 86 -5.22 15.28 -2.96
CA TRP A 86 -5.55 13.89 -2.62
C TRP A 86 -6.56 13.82 -1.46
N ILE A 87 -6.48 14.72 -0.49
CA ILE A 87 -7.43 14.75 0.64
C ILE A 87 -8.80 15.28 0.19
N ASN A 88 -8.81 16.28 -0.68
CA ASN A 88 -10.04 16.76 -1.30
C ASN A 88 -10.69 15.67 -2.17
N GLY A 89 -9.88 14.95 -2.95
CA GLY A 89 -10.33 13.79 -3.73
C GLY A 89 -10.96 12.70 -2.87
N LEU A 90 -10.40 12.42 -1.69
CA LEU A 90 -10.99 11.48 -0.74
C LEU A 90 -12.38 11.92 -0.29
N SER A 91 -12.57 13.21 0.03
CA SER A 91 -13.87 13.76 0.44
C SER A 91 -14.93 13.62 -0.66
N ASN A 92 -14.56 13.95 -1.90
CA ASN A 92 -15.44 13.90 -3.06
C ASN A 92 -15.75 12.45 -3.48
N GLY A 93 -14.81 11.53 -3.25
CA GLY A 93 -14.93 10.12 -3.61
C GLY A 93 -15.86 9.32 -2.70
N VAL A 94 -16.00 9.73 -1.44
CA VAL A 94 -16.91 9.08 -0.47
C VAL A 94 -18.28 9.74 -0.39
N ASP A 95 -18.49 10.88 -1.05
CA ASP A 95 -19.77 11.60 -1.04
C ASP A 95 -20.77 10.99 -2.03
N PRO A 96 -21.87 10.35 -1.56
CA PRO A 96 -22.85 9.71 -2.43
C PRO A 96 -23.62 10.68 -3.34
N LEU A 97 -23.58 11.99 -3.07
CA LEU A 97 -24.23 13.01 -3.89
C LEU A 97 -23.27 13.63 -4.92
N HIS A 98 -21.97 13.36 -4.82
CA HIS A 98 -20.98 13.94 -5.69
C HIS A 98 -20.87 13.14 -7.02
N PRO A 99 -20.75 13.78 -8.20
CA PRO A 99 -20.66 13.07 -9.49
C PRO A 99 -19.48 12.09 -9.60
N GLU A 100 -18.43 12.31 -8.81
CA GLU A 100 -17.26 11.45 -8.74
C GLU A 100 -17.31 10.39 -7.63
N TYR A 101 -18.47 10.19 -6.98
CA TYR A 101 -18.67 9.15 -5.95
C TYR A 101 -18.13 7.80 -6.40
N TRP A 102 -17.41 7.10 -5.53
CA TRP A 102 -16.85 5.80 -5.89
C TRP A 102 -17.89 4.70 -5.97
N GLY A 103 -19.08 4.88 -5.40
CA GLY A 103 -20.07 3.84 -5.25
C GLY A 103 -19.93 3.11 -3.91
N ASP A 104 -21.02 2.46 -3.50
CA ASP A 104 -21.06 1.68 -2.26
C ASP A 104 -20.17 0.45 -2.35
N ILE A 105 -19.62 0.02 -1.21
CA ILE A 105 -18.85 -1.23 -1.14
C ILE A 105 -19.81 -2.44 -1.19
N GLY A 106 -19.73 -3.22 -2.27
CA GLY A 106 -20.51 -4.42 -2.50
C GLY A 106 -19.96 -5.70 -1.87
N HIS A 107 -20.51 -6.85 -2.24
CA HIS A 107 -19.95 -8.17 -1.90
C HIS A 107 -18.79 -8.51 -2.85
N VAL A 108 -17.63 -8.88 -2.31
CA VAL A 108 -16.44 -9.23 -3.13
C VAL A 108 -16.14 -8.11 -4.14
N ASP A 109 -15.83 -6.93 -3.62
CA ASP A 109 -15.72 -5.69 -4.41
C ASP A 109 -14.29 -5.14 -4.36
N GLN A 110 -13.75 -4.72 -5.51
CA GLN A 110 -12.42 -4.11 -5.60
C GLN A 110 -12.28 -2.88 -4.69
N ARG A 111 -13.36 -2.14 -4.43
CA ARG A 111 -13.38 -1.02 -3.47
C ARG A 111 -12.88 -1.43 -2.09
N MET A 112 -13.12 -2.68 -1.66
CA MET A 112 -12.59 -3.21 -0.41
C MET A 112 -11.07 -3.23 -0.38
N VAL A 113 -10.42 -3.52 -1.51
CA VAL A 113 -8.96 -3.58 -1.62
C VAL A 113 -8.35 -2.20 -1.37
N GLU A 114 -8.96 -1.19 -1.97
CA GLU A 114 -8.43 0.17 -1.97
C GLU A 114 -8.53 0.84 -0.58
N THR A 115 -9.41 0.32 0.29
CA THR A 115 -9.56 0.79 1.69
C THR A 115 -8.27 0.68 2.50
N GLU A 116 -7.36 -0.25 2.17
CA GLU A 116 -6.10 -0.41 2.90
C GLU A 116 -5.23 0.84 2.86
N SER A 117 -5.06 1.41 1.65
CA SER A 117 -4.24 2.60 1.43
C SER A 117 -4.88 3.87 2.01
N ILE A 118 -6.21 3.96 1.96
CA ILE A 118 -7.00 5.01 2.61
C ILE A 118 -6.83 4.92 4.13
N SER A 119 -6.94 3.71 4.69
CA SER A 119 -6.79 3.46 6.14
C SER A 119 -5.38 3.76 6.62
N PHE A 120 -4.35 3.36 5.86
CA PHE A 120 -2.97 3.74 6.13
C PHE A 120 -2.81 5.27 6.17
N THR A 121 -3.43 5.99 5.23
CA THR A 121 -3.37 7.46 5.19
C THR A 121 -4.03 8.09 6.40
N LEU A 122 -5.20 7.60 6.80
CA LEU A 122 -5.93 8.05 7.99
C LEU A 122 -5.13 7.80 9.27
N LEU A 123 -4.55 6.61 9.41
CA LEU A 123 -3.76 6.22 10.59
C LEU A 123 -2.44 6.99 10.68
N SER A 124 -1.77 7.25 9.56
CA SER A 124 -0.51 8.01 9.53
C SER A 124 -0.68 9.52 9.67
N ASN A 125 -1.77 10.09 9.17
CA ASN A 125 -1.97 11.54 9.07
C ASN A 125 -3.36 12.02 9.56
N PRO A 126 -3.83 11.59 10.75
CA PRO A 126 -5.21 11.83 11.17
C PRO A 126 -5.55 13.33 11.21
N ASP A 127 -4.68 14.16 11.78
CA ASP A 127 -4.93 15.60 11.90
C ASP A 127 -5.02 16.30 10.54
N ILE A 128 -4.16 15.94 9.59
CA ILE A 128 -4.11 16.57 8.26
C ILE A 128 -5.38 16.21 7.50
N VAL A 129 -5.74 14.92 7.49
CA VAL A 129 -6.92 14.44 6.79
C VAL A 129 -8.18 15.04 7.41
N LEU A 130 -8.36 14.90 8.72
CA LEU A 130 -9.58 15.36 9.37
C LEU A 130 -9.75 16.88 9.28
N LYS A 131 -8.71 17.69 9.50
CA LYS A 131 -8.82 19.16 9.43
C LYS A 131 -9.23 19.66 8.04
N ALA A 132 -8.83 18.96 6.97
CA ALA A 132 -9.22 19.31 5.61
C ALA A 132 -10.65 18.84 5.24
N MET A 133 -11.23 17.89 5.99
CA MET A 133 -12.56 17.35 5.74
C MET A 133 -13.64 18.09 6.54
N SER A 134 -14.75 18.43 5.87
CA SER A 134 -15.98 18.87 6.53
C SER A 134 -16.59 17.75 7.39
N GLN A 135 -17.48 18.10 8.33
CA GLN A 135 -18.15 17.09 9.14
C GLN A 135 -18.97 16.10 8.27
N THR A 136 -19.63 16.59 7.22
CA THR A 136 -20.36 15.74 6.26
C THR A 136 -19.42 14.75 5.57
N ALA A 137 -18.26 15.22 5.08
CA ALA A 137 -17.29 14.34 4.43
C ALA A 137 -16.74 13.28 5.40
N ARG A 138 -16.51 13.62 6.67
CA ARG A 138 -16.10 12.65 7.71
C ARG A 138 -17.18 11.60 7.97
N ASN A 139 -18.44 12.01 8.05
CA ASN A 139 -19.57 11.07 8.21
C ASN A 139 -19.70 10.14 7.00
N ASN A 140 -19.56 10.68 5.79
CA ASN A 140 -19.55 9.89 4.54
C ASN A 140 -18.40 8.88 4.52
N LEU A 141 -17.20 9.30 4.95
CA LEU A 141 -16.04 8.40 5.06
C LEU A 141 -16.27 7.27 6.07
N VAL A 142 -16.87 7.57 7.23
CA VAL A 142 -17.28 6.55 8.21
C VAL A 142 -18.26 5.56 7.59
N ALA A 143 -19.29 6.06 6.91
CA ALA A 143 -20.30 5.22 6.27
C ALA A 143 -19.70 4.33 5.17
N TRP A 144 -18.85 4.91 4.31
CA TRP A 144 -18.22 4.20 3.20
C TRP A 144 -17.27 3.08 3.69
N LEU A 145 -16.37 3.39 4.63
CA LEU A 145 -15.48 2.36 5.22
C LEU A 145 -16.26 1.31 6.00
N SER A 146 -17.27 1.71 6.78
CA SER A 146 -18.10 0.76 7.54
C SER A 146 -18.92 -0.15 6.62
N GLY A 147 -19.22 0.29 5.39
CA GLY A 147 -19.99 -0.46 4.40
C GLY A 147 -19.41 -1.83 4.03
N MET A 148 -18.12 -2.08 4.28
CA MET A 148 -17.50 -3.40 4.05
C MET A 148 -17.81 -4.42 5.15
N ASN A 149 -18.20 -3.97 6.35
CA ASN A 149 -18.53 -4.85 7.48
C ASN A 149 -19.83 -5.62 7.19
N GLY A 150 -19.85 -6.92 7.52
CA GLY A 150 -20.98 -7.80 7.18
C GLY A 150 -21.04 -8.24 5.71
N LYS A 151 -20.17 -7.74 4.83
CA LYS A 151 -20.09 -8.18 3.44
C LYS A 151 -19.21 -9.44 3.29
N ARG A 152 -19.65 -10.36 2.41
CA ARG A 152 -18.79 -11.40 1.83
C ARG A 152 -17.52 -10.77 1.25
N MET A 153 -16.39 -11.39 1.58
CA MET A 153 -15.06 -10.99 1.14
C MET A 153 -14.22 -12.27 1.04
N PRO A 154 -13.26 -12.36 0.09
CA PRO A 154 -12.41 -13.54 -0.08
C PRO A 154 -11.66 -13.96 1.18
N GLU A 155 -11.38 -15.26 1.28
CA GLU A 155 -10.64 -15.88 2.39
C GLU A 155 -9.13 -15.86 2.11
N ASN A 156 -8.59 -14.66 2.03
CA ASN A 156 -7.18 -14.38 1.75
C ASN A 156 -6.76 -13.06 2.43
N ASN A 157 -5.70 -12.43 1.96
CA ASN A 157 -5.23 -11.14 2.45
C ASN A 157 -6.27 -10.01 2.46
N TRP A 158 -7.41 -10.13 1.77
CA TRP A 158 -8.47 -9.11 1.83
C TRP A 158 -8.96 -8.86 3.26
N ARG A 159 -8.87 -9.87 4.14
CA ARG A 159 -9.18 -9.72 5.56
C ARG A 159 -8.33 -8.62 6.23
N TRP A 160 -7.08 -8.43 5.83
CA TRP A 160 -6.23 -7.35 6.35
C TRP A 160 -6.79 -5.97 6.01
N PHE A 161 -7.40 -5.79 4.84
CA PHE A 161 -7.97 -4.50 4.45
C PHE A 161 -9.12 -4.11 5.38
N ARG A 162 -9.96 -5.08 5.75
CA ARG A 162 -11.04 -4.88 6.74
C ARG A 162 -10.52 -4.68 8.16
N VAL A 163 -9.47 -5.38 8.57
CA VAL A 163 -8.82 -5.17 9.87
C VAL A 163 -8.26 -3.74 9.97
N LEU A 164 -7.47 -3.30 8.98
CA LEU A 164 -6.87 -1.97 8.99
C LEU A 164 -7.91 -0.85 8.87
N SER A 165 -8.98 -1.09 8.11
CA SER A 165 -10.10 -0.13 8.00
C SER A 165 -10.87 0.02 9.30
N ASN A 166 -11.16 -1.08 10.00
CA ASN A 166 -11.78 -1.00 11.32
C ASN A 166 -10.85 -0.40 12.37
N LEU A 167 -9.53 -0.58 12.25
CA LEU A 167 -8.57 0.13 13.08
C LEU A 167 -8.61 1.64 12.84
N ALA A 168 -8.70 2.10 11.59
CA ALA A 168 -8.87 3.50 11.25
C ALA A 168 -10.21 4.07 11.73
N LEU A 169 -11.32 3.32 11.55
CA LEU A 169 -12.65 3.69 12.03
C LEU A 169 -12.66 3.94 13.54
N THR A 170 -12.04 3.06 14.31
CA THR A 170 -12.02 3.15 15.77
C THR A 170 -11.05 4.20 16.30
N LYS A 171 -9.80 4.22 15.80
CA LYS A 171 -8.75 5.11 16.32
C LYS A 171 -8.84 6.54 15.83
N VAL A 172 -9.32 6.76 14.61
CA VAL A 172 -9.28 8.07 13.93
C VAL A 172 -10.67 8.66 13.78
N LEU A 173 -11.66 7.85 13.42
CA LEU A 173 -13.01 8.33 13.10
C LEU A 173 -14.01 8.20 14.27
N GLY A 174 -13.58 7.66 15.41
CA GLY A 174 -14.37 7.62 16.64
C GLY A 174 -15.50 6.59 16.66
N VAL A 175 -15.48 5.59 15.77
CA VAL A 175 -16.44 4.48 15.82
C VAL A 175 -16.17 3.64 17.07
N PRO A 176 -17.19 3.31 17.89
CA PRO A 176 -17.01 2.45 19.05
C PRO A 176 -16.40 1.10 18.69
N ALA A 177 -15.38 0.65 19.43
CA ALA A 177 -14.71 -0.62 19.15
C ALA A 177 -15.67 -1.82 19.16
N ASN A 178 -16.65 -1.81 20.07
CA ASN A 178 -17.66 -2.86 20.20
C ASN A 178 -18.49 -3.05 18.92
N ASP A 179 -18.67 -1.99 18.11
CA ASP A 179 -19.49 -2.04 16.89
C ASP A 179 -18.81 -2.85 15.77
N VAL A 180 -17.48 -2.96 15.82
CA VAL A 180 -16.67 -3.64 14.79
C VAL A 180 -15.97 -4.90 15.30
N GLN A 181 -15.89 -5.07 16.63
CA GLN A 181 -15.11 -6.12 17.31
C GLN A 181 -15.40 -7.52 16.77
N THR A 182 -16.67 -7.91 16.68
CA THR A 182 -17.05 -9.25 16.20
C THR A 182 -16.58 -9.53 14.77
N GLN A 183 -16.60 -8.52 13.89
CA GLN A 183 -16.14 -8.70 12.51
C GLN A 183 -14.61 -8.80 12.46
N VAL A 184 -13.92 -7.95 13.22
CA VAL A 184 -12.45 -7.92 13.30
C VAL A 184 -11.90 -9.22 13.91
N ASP A 185 -12.54 -9.77 14.94
CA ASP A 185 -12.10 -11.03 15.55
C ASP A 185 -12.22 -12.22 14.58
N LYS A 186 -13.29 -12.27 13.78
CA LYS A 186 -13.45 -13.28 12.72
C LYS A 186 -12.34 -13.17 11.67
N ASP A 187 -11.95 -11.95 11.32
CA ASP A 187 -10.88 -11.71 10.36
C ASP A 187 -9.53 -12.12 10.89
N PHE A 188 -9.23 -11.81 12.17
CA PHE A 188 -8.02 -12.28 12.82
C PHE A 188 -7.95 -13.80 12.90
N ALA A 189 -9.04 -14.45 13.33
CA ALA A 189 -9.08 -15.92 13.40
C ALA A 189 -8.78 -16.56 12.03
N MET A 190 -9.32 -15.99 10.96
CA MET A 190 -9.04 -16.44 9.60
C MET A 190 -7.59 -16.17 9.18
N LEU A 191 -7.09 -14.95 9.38
CA LEU A 191 -5.72 -14.56 9.02
C LEU A 191 -4.67 -15.38 9.78
N ASP A 192 -4.90 -15.65 11.06
CA ASP A 192 -4.01 -16.44 11.90
C ASP A 192 -3.96 -17.91 11.45
N SER A 193 -5.05 -18.43 10.84
CA SER A 193 -5.08 -19.78 10.28
C SER A 193 -4.18 -19.96 9.04
N PHE A 194 -3.73 -18.87 8.43
CA PHE A 194 -2.88 -18.92 7.24
C PHE A 194 -1.39 -19.08 7.54
N TYR A 195 -1.01 -19.07 8.83
CA TYR A 195 0.37 -19.27 9.24
C TYR A 195 0.84 -20.69 8.95
N VAL A 196 1.92 -20.81 8.18
CA VAL A 196 2.47 -22.13 7.78
C VAL A 196 3.70 -22.53 8.60
N GLY A 197 4.39 -21.55 9.20
CA GLY A 197 5.59 -21.77 10.01
C GLY A 197 6.79 -20.96 9.56
N GLU A 198 7.79 -20.86 10.44
CA GLU A 198 9.07 -20.18 10.18
C GLU A 198 8.91 -18.72 9.70
N GLY A 199 7.90 -18.03 10.23
CA GLY A 199 7.54 -16.68 9.83
C GLY A 199 6.69 -16.57 8.56
N TRP A 200 6.47 -17.65 7.81
CA TRP A 200 5.65 -17.60 6.59
C TRP A 200 4.16 -17.78 6.89
N SER A 201 3.35 -17.00 6.18
CA SER A 201 1.91 -17.22 6.02
C SER A 201 1.58 -17.22 4.53
N SER A 202 0.62 -18.05 4.14
CA SER A 202 0.11 -18.11 2.77
C SER A 202 -1.00 -17.09 2.55
N ASP A 203 -1.21 -16.64 1.30
CA ASP A 203 -2.33 -15.76 0.92
C ASP A 203 -3.68 -16.52 0.79
N SER A 204 -3.92 -17.43 1.73
CA SER A 204 -5.13 -18.22 2.03
C SER A 204 -4.71 -19.41 2.89
N LEU A 205 -5.67 -20.23 3.34
CA LEU A 205 -5.38 -21.52 3.94
C LEU A 205 -4.50 -22.36 2.99
N TRP A 206 -3.41 -22.90 3.51
CA TRP A 206 -2.47 -23.71 2.74
C TRP A 206 -3.10 -25.05 2.36
N SER A 207 -3.08 -25.38 1.08
CA SER A 207 -3.51 -26.69 0.59
C SER A 207 -2.76 -27.10 -0.67
N ASP A 208 -2.85 -28.39 -1.03
CA ASP A 208 -2.39 -28.89 -2.32
C ASP A 208 -3.19 -28.19 -3.43
N GLY A 209 -2.49 -27.39 -4.25
CA GLY A 209 -3.09 -26.55 -5.29
C GLY A 209 -3.38 -25.10 -4.89
N ARG A 210 -3.20 -24.71 -3.61
CA ARG A 210 -3.29 -23.32 -3.15
C ARG A 210 -2.26 -23.03 -2.06
N ALA A 211 -1.03 -22.77 -2.53
CA ALA A 211 0.14 -22.49 -1.71
C ALA A 211 0.82 -21.19 -2.21
N GLN A 212 0.34 -20.04 -1.75
CA GLN A 212 0.84 -18.73 -2.21
C GLN A 212 1.85 -18.16 -1.20
N ALA A 213 3.13 -18.44 -1.44
CA ALA A 213 4.27 -17.95 -0.65
C ALA A 213 5.32 -17.30 -1.57
N ASP A 214 4.89 -16.35 -2.40
CA ASP A 214 5.73 -15.59 -3.32
C ASP A 214 6.10 -14.19 -2.77
N TYR A 215 6.74 -13.35 -3.59
CA TYR A 215 7.12 -12.00 -3.18
C TYR A 215 5.95 -11.15 -2.74
N TYR A 216 4.86 -11.16 -3.51
CA TYR A 216 3.70 -10.34 -3.19
C TYR A 216 3.00 -10.86 -1.95
N SER A 217 2.75 -12.17 -1.91
CA SER A 217 2.04 -12.84 -0.83
C SER A 217 2.80 -12.73 0.49
N GLY A 218 4.09 -13.06 0.47
CA GLY A 218 4.96 -13.00 1.64
C GLY A 218 5.27 -11.56 2.08
N SER A 219 5.84 -10.73 1.20
CA SER A 219 6.34 -9.41 1.58
C SER A 219 5.23 -8.41 1.85
N PHE A 220 4.30 -8.29 0.90
CA PHE A 220 3.27 -7.27 0.95
C PHE A 220 2.02 -7.81 1.66
N ALA A 221 1.37 -8.83 1.11
CA ALA A 221 0.05 -9.23 1.57
C ALA A 221 0.03 -9.75 3.02
N MET A 222 1.02 -10.55 3.42
CA MET A 222 1.01 -11.27 4.68
C MET A 222 2.04 -10.81 5.72
N GLN A 223 2.96 -9.91 5.36
CA GLN A 223 3.90 -9.31 6.33
C GLN A 223 3.72 -7.79 6.46
N PHE A 224 3.47 -7.07 5.36
CA PHE A 224 3.30 -5.63 5.40
C PHE A 224 2.10 -5.20 6.24
N ALA A 225 0.92 -5.73 5.95
CA ALA A 225 -0.31 -5.37 6.66
C ALA A 225 -0.30 -5.70 8.18
N PRO A 226 0.11 -6.91 8.64
CA PRO A 226 0.22 -7.18 10.07
C PRO A 226 1.22 -6.27 10.78
N LEU A 227 2.33 -5.90 10.13
CA LEU A 227 3.28 -4.98 10.74
C LEU A 227 2.80 -3.51 10.74
N LEU A 228 1.96 -3.11 9.77
CA LEU A 228 1.21 -1.85 9.88
C LEU A 228 0.26 -1.89 11.08
N TYR A 229 -0.48 -3.00 11.27
CA TYR A 229 -1.32 -3.18 12.45
C TYR A 229 -0.50 -3.05 13.74
N VAL A 230 0.64 -3.75 13.85
CA VAL A 230 1.58 -3.63 14.98
C VAL A 230 2.00 -2.18 15.23
N TYR A 231 2.25 -1.42 14.17
CA TYR A 231 2.67 -0.03 14.28
C TYR A 231 1.58 0.88 14.83
N PHE A 232 0.32 0.70 14.38
CA PHE A 232 -0.77 1.63 14.69
C PHE A 232 -1.66 1.23 15.87
N VAL A 233 -1.74 -0.06 16.22
CA VAL A 233 -2.71 -0.53 17.22
C VAL A 233 -2.52 0.13 18.58
N GLY A 234 -1.27 0.25 19.05
CA GLY A 234 -0.95 0.80 20.38
C GLY A 234 -1.48 -0.02 21.56
N GLY A 235 -1.88 -1.28 21.32
CA GLY A 235 -2.48 -2.24 22.25
C GLY A 235 -2.36 -3.67 21.72
N ASP A 236 -3.20 -4.60 22.18
CA ASP A 236 -3.20 -6.01 21.75
C ASP A 236 -1.81 -6.67 21.83
N SER A 237 -1.27 -6.74 23.06
CA SER A 237 0.09 -7.20 23.32
C SER A 237 0.36 -8.62 22.80
N GLU A 238 -0.66 -9.49 22.79
CA GLU A 238 -0.55 -10.85 22.31
C GLU A 238 -0.33 -10.89 20.79
N ARG A 239 -1.19 -10.24 19.99
CA ARG A 239 -1.02 -10.21 18.53
C ARG A 239 0.22 -9.43 18.14
N VAL A 240 0.52 -8.33 18.82
CA VAL A 240 1.75 -7.57 18.58
C VAL A 240 2.98 -8.45 18.78
N THR A 241 3.06 -9.20 19.87
CA THR A 241 4.17 -10.11 20.14
C THR A 241 4.26 -11.20 19.08
N ARG A 242 3.12 -11.81 18.74
CA ARG A 242 3.02 -12.89 17.74
C ARG A 242 3.47 -12.43 16.36
N TYR A 243 2.93 -11.33 15.83
CA TYR A 243 3.26 -10.83 14.50
C TYR A 243 4.70 -10.32 14.41
N ARG A 244 5.23 -9.69 15.48
CA ARG A 244 6.66 -9.36 15.53
C ARG A 244 7.54 -10.61 15.52
N ARG A 245 7.17 -11.67 16.24
CA ARG A 245 7.91 -12.95 16.20
C ARG A 245 7.92 -13.53 14.79
N HIS A 246 6.76 -13.65 14.15
CA HIS A 246 6.65 -14.19 12.79
C HIS A 246 7.47 -13.37 11.79
N ALA A 247 7.39 -12.04 11.86
CA ALA A 247 8.20 -11.16 11.01
C ALA A 247 9.70 -11.32 11.26
N ASN A 248 10.14 -11.50 12.51
CA ASN A 248 11.55 -11.75 12.81
C ASN A 248 12.03 -13.06 12.17
N GLU A 249 11.26 -14.14 12.30
CA GLU A 249 11.56 -15.43 11.67
C GLU A 249 11.62 -15.30 10.14
N PHE A 250 10.63 -14.63 9.53
CA PHE A 250 10.56 -14.37 8.10
C PHE A 250 11.80 -13.62 7.59
N ALA A 251 12.22 -12.56 8.30
CA ALA A 251 13.39 -11.77 7.95
C ALA A 251 14.68 -12.60 7.83
N THR A 252 14.83 -13.67 8.63
CA THR A 252 16.04 -14.51 8.61
C THR A 252 16.24 -15.28 7.30
N LYS A 253 15.16 -15.50 6.55
CA LYS A 253 15.16 -16.25 5.28
C LYS A 253 14.84 -15.39 4.07
N TYR A 254 13.94 -14.42 4.20
CA TYR A 254 13.41 -13.67 3.06
C TYR A 254 14.47 -12.88 2.28
N TRP A 255 15.55 -12.43 2.93
CA TRP A 255 16.63 -11.73 2.23
C TRP A 255 17.28 -12.57 1.14
N ARG A 256 17.23 -13.91 1.24
CA ARG A 256 17.79 -14.85 0.25
C ARG A 256 17.02 -14.90 -1.06
N TYR A 257 15.82 -14.31 -1.11
CA TYR A 257 15.05 -14.20 -2.35
C TYR A 257 15.69 -13.18 -3.29
N PHE A 258 16.48 -12.25 -2.77
CA PHE A 258 17.09 -11.18 -3.55
C PHE A 258 18.53 -11.51 -3.90
N ASP A 259 18.93 -11.09 -5.10
CA ASP A 259 20.34 -11.04 -5.47
C ASP A 259 21.09 -9.99 -4.62
N ARG A 260 22.43 -10.09 -4.57
CA ARG A 260 23.31 -9.16 -3.84
C ARG A 260 23.08 -7.71 -4.26
N ASP A 261 22.76 -7.46 -5.52
CA ASP A 261 22.51 -6.11 -6.05
C ASP A 261 21.05 -5.64 -5.88
N GLY A 262 20.18 -6.48 -5.29
CA GLY A 262 18.78 -6.16 -5.01
C GLY A 262 17.80 -6.60 -6.09
N ALA A 263 18.26 -7.31 -7.12
CA ALA A 263 17.39 -7.93 -8.12
C ALA A 263 16.46 -8.96 -7.45
N ALA A 264 15.23 -9.08 -7.94
CA ALA A 264 14.29 -10.11 -7.55
C ALA A 264 14.03 -11.05 -8.73
N ILE A 265 13.82 -12.34 -8.44
CA ILE A 265 13.42 -13.33 -9.44
C ILE A 265 11.96 -13.09 -9.81
N PRO A 266 11.59 -13.04 -11.10
CA PRO A 266 10.21 -12.82 -11.50
C PRO A 266 9.34 -14.07 -11.27
N PHE A 267 8.94 -14.31 -10.03
CA PHE A 267 8.20 -15.50 -9.60
C PHE A 267 7.00 -15.14 -8.70
N GLY A 268 5.87 -15.79 -8.97
CA GLY A 268 4.63 -15.64 -8.21
C GLY A 268 3.60 -14.77 -8.89
N ARG A 269 2.59 -14.35 -8.11
CA ARG A 269 1.50 -13.49 -8.57
C ARG A 269 1.82 -12.00 -8.40
N SER A 270 0.99 -11.16 -9.01
CA SER A 270 0.98 -9.71 -8.82
C SER A 270 2.34 -9.06 -9.15
N MET A 271 3.02 -9.60 -10.15
CA MET A 271 4.39 -9.26 -10.52
C MET A 271 4.54 -7.80 -10.99
N THR A 272 3.44 -7.19 -11.43
CA THR A 272 3.43 -5.78 -11.83
C THR A 272 3.65 -4.82 -10.66
N TYR A 273 3.47 -5.25 -9.40
CA TYR A 273 3.71 -4.44 -8.20
C TYR A 273 5.17 -4.56 -7.74
N ARG A 274 6.07 -4.09 -8.60
CA ARG A 274 7.53 -4.18 -8.48
C ARG A 274 8.07 -3.86 -7.08
N PHE A 275 7.58 -2.78 -6.46
CA PHE A 275 8.03 -2.33 -5.14
C PHE A 275 7.43 -3.14 -3.98
N ALA A 276 6.30 -3.82 -4.19
CA ALA A 276 5.69 -4.68 -3.18
C ALA A 276 6.61 -5.83 -2.76
N MET A 277 7.55 -6.25 -3.63
CA MET A 277 8.56 -7.25 -3.32
C MET A 277 9.40 -6.86 -2.11
N ALA A 278 9.82 -5.60 -1.99
CA ALA A 278 10.64 -5.14 -0.86
C ALA A 278 9.84 -4.40 0.23
N ALA A 279 8.50 -4.39 0.15
CA ALA A 279 7.62 -3.70 1.09
C ALA A 279 7.86 -4.13 2.55
N PHE A 280 8.11 -5.43 2.77
CA PHE A 280 8.47 -5.95 4.08
C PHE A 280 9.63 -5.19 4.74
N TRP A 281 10.71 -4.92 4.00
CA TRP A 281 11.88 -4.26 4.56
C TRP A 281 11.58 -2.82 4.98
N ALA A 282 10.66 -2.14 4.27
CA ALA A 282 10.18 -0.83 4.67
C ALA A 282 9.40 -0.93 6.00
N VAL A 283 8.41 -1.79 6.11
CA VAL A 283 7.65 -1.87 7.37
C VAL A 283 8.49 -2.43 8.54
N ALA A 284 9.44 -3.33 8.27
CA ALA A 284 10.34 -3.90 9.26
C ALA A 284 11.23 -2.81 9.90
N ALA A 285 11.75 -1.88 9.10
CA ALA A 285 12.49 -0.74 9.64
C ALA A 285 11.55 0.27 10.34
N LEU A 286 10.30 0.43 9.91
CA LEU A 286 9.31 1.31 10.57
C LEU A 286 9.05 0.83 12.00
N VAL A 287 8.84 -0.48 12.18
CA VAL A 287 8.56 -1.08 13.49
C VAL A 287 9.82 -1.44 14.28
N LYS A 288 11.02 -1.12 13.75
CA LYS A 288 12.33 -1.47 14.32
C LYS A 288 12.43 -2.96 14.67
N LEU A 289 12.17 -3.81 13.68
CA LEU A 289 12.24 -5.26 13.81
C LEU A 289 13.68 -5.70 14.16
N GLY A 290 13.82 -6.71 15.04
CA GLY A 290 15.09 -7.04 15.68
C GLY A 290 15.93 -8.13 14.99
N ALA A 291 15.36 -8.85 14.03
CA ALA A 291 16.02 -10.00 13.41
C ALA A 291 17.29 -9.65 12.61
N LEU A 292 17.31 -8.47 11.99
CA LEU A 292 18.47 -7.92 11.28
C LEU A 292 18.75 -6.51 11.79
N SER A 293 20.02 -6.10 11.78
CA SER A 293 20.38 -4.74 12.17
C SER A 293 19.77 -3.70 11.22
N MET A 294 19.46 -2.51 11.73
CA MET A 294 18.89 -1.43 10.92
C MET A 294 19.70 -1.11 9.65
N PRO A 295 21.06 -1.07 9.67
CA PRO A 295 21.83 -0.89 8.44
C PRO A 295 21.63 -2.00 7.42
N VAL A 296 21.49 -3.27 7.84
CA VAL A 296 21.23 -4.40 6.93
C VAL A 296 19.84 -4.28 6.31
N THR A 297 18.80 -4.02 7.12
CA THR A 297 17.42 -3.83 6.66
C THR A 297 17.31 -2.69 5.66
N LYS A 298 17.93 -1.53 5.95
CA LYS A 298 18.01 -0.40 5.01
C LYS A 298 18.78 -0.81 3.74
N GLY A 299 19.89 -1.53 3.88
CA GLY A 299 20.68 -2.00 2.74
C GLY A 299 19.89 -2.86 1.76
N LEU A 300 19.10 -3.81 2.28
CA LEU A 300 18.23 -4.69 1.47
C LEU A 300 17.19 -3.87 0.68
N LEU A 301 16.49 -2.96 1.35
CA LEU A 301 15.49 -2.11 0.73
C LEU A 301 16.09 -1.19 -0.34
N LEU A 302 17.17 -0.47 0.01
CA LEU A 302 17.74 0.55 -0.88
C LEU A 302 18.47 -0.06 -2.08
N ARG A 303 19.04 -1.26 -1.97
CA ARG A 303 19.59 -1.98 -3.13
C ARG A 303 18.48 -2.37 -4.11
N HIS A 304 17.36 -2.88 -3.62
CA HIS A 304 16.22 -3.20 -4.47
C HIS A 304 15.66 -1.97 -5.21
N LEU A 305 15.55 -0.84 -4.51
CA LEU A 305 15.10 0.40 -5.14
C LEU A 305 16.09 0.94 -6.17
N ARG A 306 17.40 0.90 -5.88
CA ARG A 306 18.45 1.25 -6.87
C ARG A 306 18.40 0.34 -8.09
N TRP A 307 18.17 -0.94 -7.89
CA TRP A 307 18.05 -1.89 -9.00
C TRP A 307 16.92 -1.49 -9.95
N TRP A 308 15.75 -1.12 -9.42
CA TRP A 308 14.63 -0.61 -10.24
C TRP A 308 14.90 0.78 -10.83
N ALA A 309 15.65 1.64 -10.16
CA ALA A 309 16.00 2.96 -10.66
C ALA A 309 17.11 2.95 -11.73
N ALA A 310 17.82 1.83 -11.92
CA ALA A 310 18.94 1.82 -12.86
C ALA A 310 18.48 2.15 -14.31
N PRO A 311 19.26 2.93 -15.09
CA PRO A 311 18.86 3.43 -16.40
C PRO A 311 18.35 2.36 -17.38
N GLU A 312 18.91 1.14 -17.30
CA GLU A 312 18.56 0.01 -18.16
C GLU A 312 17.13 -0.51 -17.91
N ARG A 313 16.50 -0.13 -16.79
CA ARG A 313 15.13 -0.51 -16.42
C ARG A 313 14.12 0.59 -16.70
N ALA A 314 14.53 1.71 -17.30
CA ALA A 314 13.64 2.81 -17.68
C ALA A 314 12.54 2.38 -18.67
N THR A 315 12.67 1.21 -19.31
CA THR A 315 11.64 0.58 -20.13
C THR A 315 10.35 0.26 -19.37
N MET A 316 10.36 0.24 -18.03
CA MET A 316 9.13 0.06 -17.26
C MET A 316 8.19 1.27 -17.25
N PHE A 317 8.63 2.42 -17.79
CA PHE A 317 7.82 3.64 -17.86
C PHE A 317 7.27 3.89 -19.27
N HIS A 318 6.00 4.28 -19.34
CA HIS A 318 5.40 4.88 -20.53
C HIS A 318 5.98 6.28 -20.76
N THR A 319 5.75 6.85 -21.95
CA THR A 319 6.25 8.19 -22.31
C THR A 319 5.63 9.31 -21.46
N ASN A 320 4.47 9.09 -20.86
CA ASN A 320 3.86 9.99 -19.89
C ASN A 320 4.43 9.85 -18.46
N GLY A 321 5.43 8.99 -18.25
CA GLY A 321 6.07 8.77 -16.95
C GLY A 321 5.33 7.79 -16.02
N CYS A 322 4.15 7.27 -16.41
CA CYS A 322 3.46 6.25 -15.65
C CYS A 322 4.17 4.89 -15.79
N LEU A 323 4.15 4.07 -14.72
CA LEU A 323 4.59 2.68 -14.79
C LEU A 323 3.78 1.89 -15.81
N SER A 324 4.34 0.82 -16.35
CA SER A 324 3.65 -0.12 -17.23
C SER A 324 3.13 -1.36 -16.49
N ILE A 325 2.11 -2.00 -17.06
CA ILE A 325 1.73 -3.37 -16.71
C ILE A 325 2.78 -4.31 -17.27
N GLY A 326 3.37 -5.15 -16.41
CA GLY A 326 4.47 -6.05 -16.74
C GLY A 326 5.59 -5.96 -15.71
N PHE A 327 6.79 -6.40 -16.07
CA PHE A 327 7.96 -6.42 -15.17
C PHE A 327 9.04 -5.43 -15.60
N LEU A 328 9.99 -5.78 -16.47
CA LEU A 328 11.02 -4.83 -16.92
C LEU A 328 10.53 -3.88 -18.04
N TYR A 329 9.48 -4.28 -18.74
CA TYR A 329 8.88 -3.57 -19.86
C TYR A 329 7.38 -3.94 -19.91
N PRO A 330 6.54 -3.22 -20.68
CA PRO A 330 5.14 -3.58 -20.86
C PRO A 330 4.99 -5.03 -21.34
N ASN A 331 4.31 -5.88 -20.56
CA ASN A 331 4.12 -7.29 -20.89
C ASN A 331 2.81 -7.83 -20.31
N MET A 332 1.85 -8.09 -21.18
CA MET A 332 0.52 -8.58 -20.81
C MET A 332 0.52 -10.06 -20.36
N TYR A 333 1.52 -10.86 -20.74
CA TYR A 333 1.65 -12.23 -20.24
C TYR A 333 1.96 -12.30 -18.73
N GLN A 334 2.35 -11.16 -18.13
CA GLN A 334 2.59 -11.02 -16.70
C GLN A 334 1.47 -10.28 -15.97
N SER A 335 0.35 -10.03 -16.66
CA SER A 335 -0.84 -9.43 -16.05
C SER A 335 -1.80 -10.50 -15.53
N GLU A 336 -2.54 -10.14 -14.49
CA GLU A 336 -3.69 -10.92 -14.01
C GLU A 336 -5.02 -10.24 -14.35
N ASP A 337 -6.12 -10.99 -14.25
CA ASP A 337 -7.50 -10.54 -14.54
C ASP A 337 -7.99 -9.37 -13.66
N TYR A 338 -7.33 -9.12 -12.53
CA TYR A 338 -7.56 -7.97 -11.66
C TYR A 338 -6.63 -6.78 -11.95
N ASN A 339 -5.73 -6.85 -12.94
CA ASN A 339 -4.83 -5.75 -13.29
C ASN A 339 -5.55 -4.74 -14.22
N SER A 340 -6.20 -3.74 -13.62
CA SER A 340 -6.75 -2.63 -14.41
C SER A 340 -5.63 -1.73 -14.99
N PRO A 341 -5.95 -0.81 -15.92
CA PRO A 341 -5.02 0.23 -16.36
C PRO A 341 -4.44 1.06 -15.20
N HIS A 342 -5.03 1.01 -14.01
CA HIS A 342 -4.63 1.78 -12.85
C HIS A 342 -3.82 0.99 -11.81
N ALA A 343 -3.77 -0.35 -11.95
CA ALA A 343 -3.21 -1.26 -10.96
C ALA A 343 -1.73 -1.04 -10.65
N ARG A 344 -0.98 -0.54 -11.64
CA ARG A 344 0.48 -0.34 -11.70
C ARG A 344 1.10 0.47 -10.55
N LYS A 345 0.28 0.98 -9.64
CA LYS A 345 0.55 2.07 -8.69
C LYS A 345 0.56 1.64 -7.23
N ARG A 346 0.66 0.33 -6.93
CA ARG A 346 0.93 -0.11 -5.55
C ARG A 346 2.38 0.21 -5.20
N PHE A 347 2.60 1.50 -4.96
CA PHE A 347 3.86 2.05 -4.53
C PHE A 347 4.01 1.72 -3.05
N THR A 348 5.15 1.16 -2.68
CA THR A 348 5.56 1.15 -1.28
C THR A 348 6.85 1.94 -1.23
N PRO A 349 6.81 3.28 -1.16
CA PRO A 349 8.03 4.00 -0.88
C PRO A 349 8.40 3.78 0.60
N PRO A 350 9.71 3.78 0.92
CA PRO A 350 10.20 3.64 2.28
C PRO A 350 9.69 4.74 3.19
N ILE A 351 9.23 4.33 4.36
CA ILE A 351 9.35 5.01 5.66
C ILE A 351 9.91 6.44 5.57
N PHE A 352 9.01 7.43 5.60
CA PHE A 352 9.39 8.81 5.95
C PHE A 352 9.00 9.18 7.38
N HIS A 353 8.53 8.21 8.16
CA HIS A 353 8.20 8.43 9.56
C HIS A 353 9.43 8.87 10.36
N HIS A 354 9.24 9.93 11.15
CA HIS A 354 10.17 10.44 12.14
C HIS A 354 11.02 9.34 12.78
N PRO A 355 12.35 9.31 12.57
CA PRO A 355 13.18 8.96 13.69
C PRO A 355 13.16 10.17 14.66
N PRO A 356 13.22 9.98 15.99
CA PRO A 356 13.92 10.96 16.80
C PRO A 356 15.29 11.17 16.12
N SER A 357 15.78 12.40 16.12
CA SER A 357 16.92 12.99 15.39
C SER A 357 18.26 12.22 15.30
N SER A 358 18.32 10.94 15.66
CA SER A 358 19.51 10.09 15.76
C SER A 358 19.74 9.09 14.61
N LEU A 359 18.97 9.08 13.52
CA LEU A 359 19.09 8.03 12.46
C LEU A 359 19.57 8.51 11.08
N LEU A 360 20.09 9.74 11.01
CA LEU A 360 20.81 10.29 9.84
C LEU A 360 22.27 10.67 10.17
N ARG A 361 22.85 10.05 11.22
CA ARG A 361 24.29 9.97 11.39
C ARG A 361 24.76 8.55 11.13
#